data_AF-G1Q7L9-F1
#
_entry.id   AF-G1Q7L9-F1
#
_cell.length_a   1.000
_cell.length_b   1.000
_cell.length_c   1.000
_cell.angle_alpha   90.00
_cell.angle_beta   90.00
_cell.angle_gamma   90.00
#
_symmetry.space_group_name_H-M   'P 1'
#
loop_
_entity.id
_entity.type
_entity.pdbx_description
1 polymer ?
#
loop_
_entity_poly.entity_id
_entity_poly.type
_entity_poly.pdbx_seq_one_letter_code
_entity_poly.pdbx_strand_id
1 'polypeptide(L)'
;LPLPTSPRKGGPPESRSESGRPLTQRFHLPLPCLPTATLKPQGSVAQHLTTAGSLESEVLVPTGKMETYDESISSCWEGYQDVMEDIKEDWCDWAIISRPYSDLQECLEIEAERFGLGFPNPSAEQIIFKTHQTHFANCSLEETTFSDPPEDVLLAMIIAPICLIPFLVTLVVWKSKDSEARA
;
A
#
# COMPACT_ATOMS: atom_id res chain seq x y z
N LEU A 1 -44.15 -58.09 -12.68
CA LEU A 1 -43.84 -58.31 -11.25
C LEU A 1 -43.25 -57.01 -10.66
N PRO A 2 -43.46 -56.73 -9.37
CA PRO A 2 -44.11 -55.51 -8.91
C PRO A 2 -43.29 -54.67 -7.90
N LEU A 3 -43.84 -53.51 -7.53
CA LEU A 3 -43.55 -52.77 -6.27
C LEU A 3 -43.93 -53.61 -5.02
N PRO A 4 -43.42 -53.28 -3.81
CA PRO A 4 -44.18 -52.47 -2.84
C PRO A 4 -43.30 -51.46 -2.05
N THR A 5 -43.62 -50.16 -1.94
CA THR A 5 -44.54 -49.46 -1.02
C THR A 5 -44.35 -49.69 0.49
N SER A 6 -43.97 -48.65 1.24
CA SER A 6 -44.73 -48.21 2.43
C SER A 6 -44.28 -46.84 2.98
N PRO A 7 -45.15 -46.15 3.74
CA PRO A 7 -45.30 -44.70 3.70
C PRO A 7 -44.88 -44.01 5.00
N ARG A 8 -44.72 -42.69 4.98
CA ARG A 8 -44.74 -41.87 6.20
C ARG A 8 -45.96 -40.95 6.18
N LYS A 9 -46.79 -41.15 7.21
CA LYS A 9 -48.08 -40.50 7.51
C LYS A 9 -48.01 -38.97 7.47
N GLY A 10 -49.10 -38.36 7.01
CA GLY A 10 -49.42 -36.96 7.21
C GLY A 10 -50.30 -36.69 8.44
N GLY A 11 -50.37 -35.40 8.79
CA GLY A 11 -51.36 -34.73 9.64
C GLY A 11 -50.73 -33.85 10.73
N PRO A 12 -51.38 -32.76 11.20
CA PRO A 12 -52.35 -31.83 10.57
C PRO A 12 -51.81 -30.35 10.62
N PRO A 13 -52.55 -29.31 10.19
CA PRO A 13 -52.02 -27.96 10.02
C PRO A 13 -52.11 -27.14 11.32
N GLU A 14 -51.04 -26.46 11.70
CA GLU A 14 -51.07 -25.52 12.82
C GLU A 14 -51.06 -24.08 12.29
N SER A 15 -52.16 -23.40 12.60
CA SER A 15 -52.51 -22.02 12.31
C SER A 15 -51.42 -21.02 12.71
N ARG A 16 -50.96 -20.23 11.74
CA ARG A 16 -50.13 -19.05 12.00
C ARG A 16 -51.03 -17.91 12.47
N SER A 17 -51.08 -17.71 13.78
CA SER A 17 -51.74 -16.57 14.40
C SER A 17 -50.85 -15.34 14.28
N GLU A 18 -51.42 -14.31 13.69
CA GLU A 18 -50.89 -12.94 13.64
C GLU A 18 -51.06 -12.33 15.03
N SER A 19 -49.99 -11.80 15.63
CA SER A 19 -50.13 -10.83 16.73
C SER A 19 -48.88 -9.98 16.83
N GLY A 20 -48.97 -8.78 16.27
CA GLY A 20 -48.03 -7.72 16.55
C GLY A 20 -48.12 -7.25 18.01
N ARG A 21 -46.98 -6.80 18.54
CA ARG A 21 -46.89 -5.61 19.38
C ARG A 21 -45.43 -5.14 19.48
N PRO A 22 -45.21 -3.83 19.67
CA PRO A 22 -43.97 -3.16 19.31
C PRO A 22 -42.96 -3.21 20.46
N LEU A 23 -41.68 -3.33 20.13
CA LEU A 23 -40.62 -2.88 21.04
C LEU A 23 -39.88 -1.72 20.40
N THR A 24 -40.15 -0.56 20.99
CA THR A 24 -39.45 0.71 20.94
C THR A 24 -37.96 0.56 20.59
N GLN A 25 -37.59 0.90 19.37
CA GLN A 25 -36.19 0.93 18.95
C GLN A 25 -35.56 2.21 19.52
N ARG A 26 -34.89 2.08 20.67
CA ARG A 26 -34.02 3.13 21.21
C ARG A 26 -32.81 3.28 20.29
N PHE A 27 -32.77 4.37 19.52
CA PHE A 27 -31.57 4.81 18.82
C PHE A 27 -30.52 5.23 19.86
N HIS A 28 -29.52 4.38 20.09
CA HIS A 28 -28.30 4.77 20.76
C HIS A 28 -27.39 5.46 19.73
N LEU A 29 -27.18 6.76 19.87
CA LEU A 29 -26.07 7.45 19.18
C LEU A 29 -24.75 6.93 19.76
N PRO A 30 -23.77 6.52 18.94
CA PRO A 30 -22.44 6.23 19.45
C PRO A 30 -21.71 7.55 19.74
N LEU A 31 -21.26 7.69 20.99
CA LEU A 31 -20.38 8.76 21.44
C LEU A 31 -19.01 8.61 20.74
N PRO A 32 -18.43 9.66 20.12
CA PRO A 32 -17.14 9.53 19.46
C PRO A 32 -16.01 9.45 20.49
N CYS A 33 -15.22 8.38 20.43
CA CYS A 33 -13.95 8.29 21.16
C CYS A 33 -12.94 9.25 20.53
N LEU A 34 -12.48 10.26 21.27
CA LEU A 34 -11.27 11.00 20.92
C LEU A 34 -10.05 10.11 21.19
N PRO A 35 -9.06 10.02 20.27
CA PRO A 35 -7.75 9.50 20.62
C PRO A 35 -6.96 10.58 21.37
N THR A 36 -6.67 10.36 22.64
CA THR A 36 -5.59 11.08 23.33
C THR A 36 -4.26 10.50 22.86
N ALA A 37 -3.61 11.17 21.91
CA ALA A 37 -2.23 10.87 21.55
C ALA A 37 -1.29 11.46 22.60
N THR A 38 -0.86 10.64 23.56
CA THR A 38 0.27 10.98 24.44
C THR A 38 1.56 10.60 23.69
N LEU A 39 2.19 11.56 23.02
CA LEU A 39 3.56 11.42 22.56
C LEU A 39 4.49 11.47 23.77
N LYS A 40 5.20 10.38 24.05
CA LYS A 40 6.37 10.39 24.94
C LYS A 40 7.61 10.03 24.12
N PRO A 41 8.67 10.86 24.14
CA PRO A 41 9.90 10.58 23.44
C PRO A 41 10.68 9.49 24.20
N GLN A 42 11.17 8.49 23.48
CA GLN A 42 12.21 7.59 23.98
C GLN A 42 13.40 7.69 23.03
N GLY A 43 14.28 8.63 23.34
CA GLY A 43 15.68 8.47 23.02
C GLY A 43 16.30 7.55 24.08
N SER A 44 16.91 6.45 23.66
CA SER A 44 17.96 5.82 24.46
C SER A 44 18.94 5.06 23.60
N VAL A 45 20.18 5.43 23.85
CA VAL A 45 21.46 4.95 23.34
C VAL A 45 21.74 3.50 23.77
N ALA A 46 22.49 2.81 22.90
CA ALA A 46 23.35 1.65 23.09
C ALA A 46 22.76 0.31 23.57
N GLN A 47 22.86 -0.70 22.69
CA GLN A 47 23.25 -2.06 23.09
C GLN A 47 24.30 -2.59 22.12
N HIS A 48 25.56 -2.48 22.54
CA HIS A 48 26.68 -3.24 22.00
C HIS A 48 26.52 -4.65 22.59
N LEU A 49 26.22 -5.66 21.79
CA LEU A 49 26.25 -7.05 22.24
C LEU A 49 27.13 -7.88 21.32
N THR A 50 28.40 -7.91 21.68
CA THR A 50 29.36 -8.90 21.20
C THR A 50 28.96 -10.26 21.79
N THR A 51 28.53 -11.20 20.96
CA THR A 51 28.53 -12.62 21.32
C THR A 51 29.43 -13.34 20.34
N ALA A 52 30.61 -13.72 20.83
CA ALA A 52 31.49 -14.68 20.20
C ALA A 52 30.78 -16.04 20.19
N GLY A 53 30.21 -16.40 19.05
CA GLY A 53 29.69 -17.72 18.76
C GLY A 53 30.63 -18.39 17.75
N SER A 54 31.59 -19.13 18.28
CA SER A 54 32.48 -20.03 17.54
C SER A 54 31.65 -21.07 16.78
N LEU A 55 31.65 -20.99 15.45
CA LEU A 55 31.39 -22.14 14.58
C LEU A 55 32.45 -22.09 13.48
N GLU A 56 33.52 -22.85 13.68
CA GLU A 56 34.40 -23.29 12.61
C GLU A 56 33.52 -23.97 11.56
N SER A 57 33.37 -23.31 10.42
CA SER A 57 32.97 -23.96 9.19
C SER A 57 34.18 -23.93 8.29
N GLU A 58 34.70 -25.11 7.98
CA GLU A 58 35.91 -25.33 7.20
C GLU A 58 35.83 -24.54 5.88
N VAL A 59 36.72 -23.56 5.77
CA VAL A 59 36.85 -22.70 4.59
C VAL A 59 37.46 -23.54 3.46
N LEU A 60 36.62 -23.98 2.54
CA LEU A 60 37.09 -24.36 1.22
C LEU A 60 37.39 -23.05 0.47
N VAL A 61 38.64 -22.57 0.50
CA VAL A 61 39.07 -21.39 -0.26
C VAL A 61 39.02 -21.73 -1.75
N PRO A 62 38.10 -21.18 -2.55
CA PRO A 62 38.21 -21.27 -4.00
C PRO A 62 39.29 -20.27 -4.42
N THR A 63 40.23 -20.71 -5.25
CA THR A 63 41.25 -19.86 -5.89
C THR A 63 40.63 -18.99 -6.99
N GLY A 64 39.56 -18.27 -6.64
CA GLY A 64 38.95 -17.20 -7.42
C GLY A 64 39.30 -15.88 -6.76
N LYS A 65 39.45 -14.83 -7.57
CA LYS A 65 39.68 -13.46 -7.08
C LYS A 65 38.61 -13.14 -6.01
N MET A 66 39.01 -12.68 -4.82
CA MET A 66 38.06 -12.20 -3.83
C MET A 66 37.51 -10.87 -4.36
N GLU A 67 36.37 -10.93 -5.04
CA GLU A 67 35.65 -9.74 -5.49
C GLU A 67 35.19 -8.96 -4.26
N THR A 68 35.45 -7.66 -4.23
CA THR A 68 34.97 -6.78 -3.16
C THR A 68 33.57 -6.28 -3.48
N TYR A 69 32.81 -5.91 -2.44
CA TYR A 69 31.49 -5.32 -2.61
C TYR A 69 31.53 -4.08 -3.52
N ASP A 70 32.52 -3.21 -3.32
CA ASP A 70 32.69 -1.97 -4.10
C ASP A 70 33.01 -2.25 -5.58
N GLU A 71 33.81 -3.28 -5.88
CA GLU A 71 34.03 -3.72 -7.27
C GLU A 71 32.75 -4.29 -7.90
N SER A 72 31.96 -5.02 -7.13
CA SER A 72 30.72 -5.63 -7.64
C SER A 72 29.67 -4.57 -8.00
N ILE A 73 29.41 -3.62 -7.10
CA ILE A 73 28.46 -2.52 -7.37
C ILE A 73 28.97 -1.55 -8.44
N SER A 74 30.28 -1.48 -8.68
CA SER A 74 30.84 -0.72 -9.79
C SER A 74 30.36 -1.26 -11.14
N SER A 75 30.19 -2.58 -11.26
CA SER A 75 29.64 -3.21 -12.47
C SER A 75 28.17 -2.84 -12.69
N CYS A 76 27.37 -2.74 -11.62
CA CYS A 76 26.00 -2.23 -11.70
C CYS A 76 25.96 -0.79 -12.26
N TRP A 77 26.86 0.07 -11.76
CA TRP A 77 26.95 1.46 -12.19
C TRP A 77 27.43 1.59 -13.66
N GLU A 78 28.38 0.77 -14.09
CA GLU A 78 28.83 0.73 -15.50
C GLU A 78 27.70 0.32 -16.44
N GLY A 79 27.00 -0.79 -16.14
CA GLY A 79 25.87 -1.24 -16.97
C GLY A 79 24.73 -0.22 -17.04
N TYR A 80 24.46 0.49 -15.95
CA TYR A 80 23.50 1.59 -15.95
C TYR A 80 23.96 2.77 -16.82
N GLN A 81 25.22 3.17 -16.74
CA GLN A 81 25.76 4.27 -17.57
C GLN A 81 25.68 3.96 -19.06
N ASP A 82 25.98 2.72 -19.45
CA ASP A 82 25.91 2.31 -20.86
C ASP A 82 24.49 2.49 -21.42
N VAL A 83 23.46 2.17 -20.64
CA VAL A 83 22.06 2.40 -21.04
C VAL A 83 21.73 3.89 -21.05
N MET A 84 22.19 4.65 -20.04
CA MET A 84 21.90 6.08 -19.92
C MET A 84 22.56 6.93 -21.02
N GLU A 85 23.65 6.46 -21.61
CA GLU A 85 24.35 7.11 -22.73
C GLU A 85 23.45 7.21 -23.98
N ASP A 86 22.64 6.19 -24.24
CA ASP A 86 21.73 6.14 -25.39
C ASP A 86 20.50 7.05 -25.26
N ILE A 87 20.16 7.46 -24.04
CA ILE A 87 18.95 8.26 -23.71
C ILE A 87 19.26 9.62 -23.10
N LYS A 88 20.41 10.22 -23.47
CA LYS A 88 20.88 11.52 -22.97
C LYS A 88 19.88 12.67 -23.05
N GLU A 89 19.16 12.76 -24.16
CA GLU A 89 18.19 13.82 -24.40
C GLU A 89 16.93 13.65 -23.53
N ASP A 90 16.69 12.44 -23.01
CA ASP A 90 15.49 12.04 -22.30
C ASP A 90 15.73 11.82 -20.79
N TRP A 91 16.87 12.24 -20.25
CA TRP A 91 17.20 12.05 -18.83
C TRP A 91 16.17 12.62 -17.85
N CYS A 92 15.38 13.60 -18.27
CA CYS A 92 14.35 14.23 -17.44
C CYS A 92 12.95 13.63 -17.61
N ASP A 93 12.77 12.65 -18.49
CA ASP A 93 11.50 11.93 -18.64
C ASP A 93 11.49 10.66 -17.77
N TRP A 94 10.77 10.73 -16.65
CA TRP A 94 10.61 9.59 -15.74
C TRP A 94 10.04 8.34 -16.42
N ALA A 95 9.18 8.49 -17.43
CA ALA A 95 8.62 7.34 -18.15
C ALA A 95 9.72 6.55 -18.88
N ILE A 96 10.78 7.23 -19.32
CA ILE A 96 11.92 6.64 -20.01
C ILE A 96 12.95 6.11 -19.00
N ILE A 97 13.34 6.93 -18.01
CA ILE A 97 14.43 6.57 -17.08
C ILE A 97 14.02 5.63 -15.95
N SER A 98 12.73 5.44 -15.68
CA SER A 98 12.25 4.63 -14.54
C SER A 98 12.75 3.18 -14.58
N ARG A 99 12.87 2.59 -15.77
CA ARG A 99 13.38 1.22 -15.96
C ARG A 99 14.86 1.09 -15.65
N PRO A 100 15.78 1.78 -16.34
CA PRO A 100 17.21 1.66 -16.04
C PRO A 100 17.54 2.08 -14.60
N TYR A 101 16.83 3.06 -14.03
CA TYR A 101 17.02 3.43 -12.64
C TYR A 101 16.58 2.31 -11.67
N SER A 102 15.45 1.65 -11.92
CA SER A 102 15.01 0.50 -11.12
C SER A 102 15.98 -0.67 -11.23
N ASP A 103 16.48 -0.95 -12.44
CA ASP A 103 17.44 -2.02 -12.69
C ASP A 103 18.77 -1.76 -11.95
N LEU A 104 19.22 -0.50 -11.88
CA LEU A 104 20.36 -0.11 -11.06
C LEU A 104 20.10 -0.38 -9.57
N GLN A 105 18.93 0.02 -9.05
CA GLN A 105 18.59 -0.21 -7.65
C GLN A 105 18.52 -1.71 -7.31
N GLU A 106 17.88 -2.50 -8.17
CA GLU A 106 17.80 -3.96 -8.02
C GLU A 106 19.18 -4.61 -8.06
N CYS A 107 20.06 -4.18 -8.98
CA CYS A 107 21.44 -4.68 -9.03
C CYS A 107 22.20 -4.38 -7.72
N LEU A 108 22.07 -3.16 -7.17
CA LEU A 108 22.69 -2.80 -5.89
C LEU A 108 22.14 -3.59 -4.72
N GLU A 109 20.84 -3.87 -4.70
CA GLU A 109 20.19 -4.70 -3.68
C GLU A 109 20.66 -6.16 -3.75
N ILE A 110 20.72 -6.75 -4.94
CA ILE A 110 21.21 -8.11 -5.17
C ILE A 110 22.67 -8.25 -4.73
N GLU A 111 23.52 -7.27 -5.08
CA GLU A 111 24.93 -7.30 -4.64
C GLU A 111 25.05 -7.10 -3.14
N ALA A 112 24.22 -6.25 -2.51
CA ALA A 112 24.20 -6.15 -1.06
C ALA A 112 23.84 -7.49 -0.41
N GLU A 113 22.79 -8.17 -0.90
CA GLU A 113 22.38 -9.49 -0.42
C GLU A 113 23.48 -10.55 -0.62
N ARG A 114 24.14 -10.58 -1.79
CA ARG A 114 25.24 -11.51 -2.10
C ARG A 114 26.40 -11.39 -1.11
N PHE A 115 26.70 -10.17 -0.67
CA PHE A 115 27.77 -9.88 0.28
C PHE A 115 27.30 -9.89 1.76
N GLY A 116 26.02 -10.19 2.03
CA GLY A 116 25.45 -10.23 3.38
C GLY A 116 25.30 -8.85 4.03
N LEU A 117 25.18 -7.80 3.22
CA LEU A 117 24.97 -6.42 3.63
C LEU A 117 23.48 -6.05 3.56
N GLY A 118 23.06 -5.08 4.38
CA GLY A 118 21.73 -4.48 4.26
C GLY A 118 21.65 -3.51 3.09
N PHE A 119 20.46 -3.33 2.53
CA PHE A 119 20.13 -2.27 1.59
C PHE A 119 19.08 -1.32 2.21
N PRO A 120 19.25 0.01 2.10
CA PRO A 120 20.42 0.70 1.56
C PRO A 120 21.66 0.64 2.50
N ASN A 121 22.84 0.90 1.94
CA ASN A 121 24.11 1.05 2.66
C ASN A 121 24.95 2.19 2.06
N PRO A 122 26.03 2.65 2.74
CA PRO A 122 26.77 3.84 2.31
C PRO A 122 27.38 3.78 0.90
N SER A 123 27.86 2.61 0.45
CA SER A 123 28.42 2.50 -0.90
C SER A 123 27.32 2.55 -1.97
N ALA A 124 26.20 1.86 -1.75
CA ALA A 124 25.04 1.93 -2.64
C ALA A 124 24.47 3.36 -2.69
N GLU A 125 24.36 4.03 -1.54
CA GLU A 125 23.87 5.41 -1.44
C GLU A 125 24.76 6.40 -2.23
N GLN A 126 26.08 6.21 -2.20
CA GLN A 126 27.00 7.01 -3.03
C GLN A 126 26.74 6.84 -4.53
N ILE A 127 26.47 5.63 -5.00
CA ILE A 127 26.10 5.40 -6.40
C ILE A 127 24.80 6.11 -6.72
N ILE A 128 23.78 5.98 -5.89
CA ILE A 128 22.50 6.66 -6.09
C ILE A 128 22.70 8.19 -6.15
N PHE A 129 23.46 8.78 -5.23
CA PHE A 129 23.75 10.22 -5.29
C PHE A 129 24.51 10.61 -6.55
N LYS A 130 25.50 9.82 -6.96
CA LYS A 130 26.24 10.03 -8.21
C LYS A 130 25.31 9.99 -9.41
N THR A 131 24.33 9.07 -9.45
CA THR A 131 23.29 9.01 -10.47
C THR A 131 22.54 10.34 -10.58
N HIS A 132 22.01 10.82 -9.45
CA HIS A 132 21.25 12.08 -9.40
C HIS A 132 22.09 13.28 -9.86
N GLN A 133 23.34 13.37 -9.41
CA GLN A 133 24.24 14.48 -9.78
C GLN A 133 24.69 14.43 -11.25
N THR A 134 24.84 13.23 -11.82
CA THR A 134 25.37 13.07 -13.18
C THR A 134 24.28 13.23 -14.24
N HIS A 135 23.12 12.59 -14.04
CA HIS A 135 22.07 12.53 -15.06
C HIS A 135 20.91 13.48 -14.79
N PHE A 136 20.63 13.84 -13.53
CA PHE A 136 19.39 14.54 -13.16
C PHE A 136 19.61 15.95 -12.61
N ALA A 137 20.86 16.43 -12.51
CA ALA A 137 21.18 17.73 -11.90
C ALA A 137 20.50 18.94 -12.57
N ASN A 138 20.18 18.83 -13.87
CA ASN A 138 19.54 19.90 -14.64
C ASN A 138 18.05 19.64 -14.92
N CYS A 139 17.47 18.58 -14.36
CA CYS A 139 16.06 18.31 -14.53
C CYS A 139 15.24 19.20 -13.59
N SER A 140 14.31 19.95 -14.14
CA SER A 140 13.28 20.62 -13.35
C SER A 140 12.21 19.60 -12.99
N LEU A 141 11.87 19.50 -11.70
CA LEU A 141 10.66 18.80 -11.32
C LEU A 141 9.49 19.64 -11.86
N GLU A 142 8.85 19.17 -12.93
CA GLU A 142 7.56 19.72 -13.30
C GLU A 142 6.60 19.26 -12.21
N GLU A 143 6.44 20.10 -11.20
CA GLU A 143 5.44 19.91 -10.15
C GLU A 143 4.08 19.91 -10.85
N THR A 144 3.62 18.74 -11.30
CA THR A 144 2.19 18.50 -11.37
C THR A 144 1.74 18.68 -9.94
N THR A 145 1.24 19.88 -9.62
CA THR A 145 0.83 20.27 -8.27
C THR A 145 -0.22 19.27 -7.82
N PHE A 146 0.21 18.20 -7.16
CA PHE A 146 -0.63 17.31 -6.38
C PHE A 146 -0.89 18.03 -5.06
N SER A 147 -1.39 19.25 -5.17
CA SER A 147 -1.83 20.05 -4.06
C SER A 147 -3.26 19.64 -3.77
N ASP A 148 -3.57 19.56 -2.48
CA ASP A 148 -4.96 19.45 -2.07
C ASP A 148 -5.77 20.58 -2.71
N PRO A 149 -7.00 20.31 -3.16
CA PRO A 149 -7.88 21.38 -3.63
C PRO A 149 -8.05 22.43 -2.52
N PRO A 150 -8.26 23.71 -2.87
CA PRO A 150 -8.50 24.76 -1.88
C PRO A 150 -9.54 24.33 -0.85
N GLU A 151 -9.34 24.71 0.42
CA GLU A 151 -10.16 24.24 1.56
C GLU A 151 -11.67 24.38 1.31
N ASP A 152 -12.10 25.48 0.68
CA ASP A 152 -13.51 25.74 0.35
C ASP A 152 -14.08 24.72 -0.65
N VAL A 153 -13.28 24.30 -1.63
CA VAL A 153 -13.68 23.30 -2.64
C VAL A 153 -13.74 21.92 -2.02
N LEU A 154 -12.74 21.57 -1.20
CA LEU A 154 -12.72 20.33 -0.44
C LEU A 154 -13.96 20.22 0.47
N LEU A 155 -14.27 21.29 1.19
CA LEU A 155 -15.43 21.36 2.06
C LEU A 155 -16.74 21.23 1.27
N ALA A 156 -16.85 21.89 0.11
CA ALA A 156 -18.01 21.75 -0.76
C ALA A 156 -18.20 20.30 -1.25
N MET A 157 -17.11 19.61 -1.62
CA MET A 157 -17.15 18.19 -2.01
C MET A 157 -17.55 17.26 -0.86
N ILE A 158 -17.30 17.64 0.39
CA ILE A 158 -17.73 16.88 1.57
C ILE A 158 -19.20 17.17 1.90
N ILE A 159 -19.63 18.44 1.89
CA ILE A 159 -21.00 18.83 2.25
C ILE A 159 -22.00 18.38 1.19
N ALA A 160 -21.65 18.44 -0.10
CA ALA A 160 -22.54 18.06 -1.19
C ALA A 160 -23.15 16.64 -1.04
N PRO A 161 -22.38 15.55 -0.87
CA PRO A 161 -22.96 14.22 -0.68
C PRO A 161 -23.74 14.10 0.65
N ILE A 162 -23.30 14.77 1.72
CA ILE A 162 -24.00 14.77 3.01
C ILE A 162 -25.40 15.37 2.89
N CYS A 163 -25.58 16.41 2.06
CA CYS A 163 -26.88 17.05 1.85
C CYS A 163 -27.70 16.38 0.74
N LEU A 164 -27.07 15.98 -0.37
CA LEU A 164 -27.76 15.44 -1.53
C LEU A 164 -28.34 14.05 -1.26
N ILE A 165 -27.62 13.16 -0.56
CA ILE A 165 -28.09 11.80 -0.28
C ILE A 165 -29.41 11.79 0.51
N PRO A 166 -29.54 12.44 1.70
CA PRO A 166 -30.81 12.44 2.43
C PRO A 166 -31.93 13.17 1.68
N PHE A 167 -31.60 14.20 0.90
CA PHE A 167 -32.58 14.87 0.04
C PHE A 167 -33.16 13.91 -1.01
N LEU A 168 -32.31 13.17 -1.73
CA LEU A 168 -32.76 12.20 -2.71
C LEU A 168 -33.54 11.04 -2.06
N VAL A 169 -33.09 10.53 -0.92
CA VAL A 169 -33.79 9.46 -0.17
C VAL A 169 -35.20 9.91 0.23
N THR A 170 -35.33 11.11 0.79
CA THR A 170 -36.65 11.64 1.19
C THR A 170 -37.57 11.86 -0.01
N LEU A 171 -37.05 12.36 -1.15
CA LEU A 171 -37.81 12.49 -2.38
C LEU A 171 -38.30 11.14 -2.92
N VAL A 172 -37.46 10.10 -2.89
CA VAL A 172 -37.83 8.76 -3.35
C VAL A 172 -38.92 8.16 -2.45
N VAL A 173 -38.78 8.27 -1.12
CA VAL A 173 -39.78 7.79 -0.16
C VAL A 173 -41.11 8.55 -0.32
N TRP A 174 -41.04 9.86 -0.54
CA TRP A 174 -42.24 10.64 -0.76
C TRP A 174 -42.96 10.24 -2.05
N LYS A 175 -42.20 10.07 -3.15
CA LYS A 175 -42.75 9.59 -4.42
C LYS A 175 -43.30 8.17 -4.33
N SER A 176 -42.64 7.24 -3.62
CA SER A 176 -43.14 5.87 -3.47
C SER A 176 -44.46 5.83 -2.70
N LYS A 177 -44.62 6.68 -1.69
CA LYS A 177 -45.89 6.83 -0.95
C LYS A 177 -47.01 7.44 -1.80
N ASP A 178 -46.69 8.46 -2.60
CA ASP A 178 -47.68 9.08 -3.51
C ASP A 178 -48.09 8.13 -4.65
N SER A 179 -47.22 7.21 -5.08
CA SER A 179 -47.60 6.16 -6.03
C SER A 179 -48.47 5.07 -5.41
N GLU A 180 -48.23 4.67 -4.17
CA GLU A 180 -49.11 3.70 -3.47
C GLU A 180 -50.49 4.30 -3.16
N ALA A 181 -50.57 5.59 -2.83
CA ALA A 181 -51.86 6.27 -2.59
C ALA A 181 -52.69 6.49 -3.88
N ARG A 182 -52.09 6.29 -5.06
CA ARG A 182 -52.72 6.44 -6.38
C ARG A 182 -52.96 5.11 -7.10
N ALA A 183 -52.54 3.98 -6.52
CA ALA A 183 -52.83 2.62 -6.97
C ALA A 183 -54.09 2.08 -6.27
#